data_AF-A0ABD7P4E7-F1
#
_entry.id   AF-A0ABD7P4E7-F1
#
_cell.length_a   1.000
_cell.length_b   1.000
_cell.length_c   1.000
_cell.angle_alpha   90.00
_cell.angle_beta   90.00
_cell.angle_gamma   90.00
#
_symmetry.space_group_name_H-M   'P 1'
#
loop_
_entity.id
_entity.type
_entity.pdbx_description
1 polymer ?
#
loop_
_entity_poly.entity_id
_entity_poly.type
_entity_poly.pdbx_seq_one_letter_code
_entity_poly.pdbx_strand_id
1 'polypeptide(L)' 'MKKSWFLHEQLSEAEATELVERYRKNNCVVEKSLSRDFASWEIRVLLPESKKPPRIDRTYIQKMWRD' A
#
# COMPACT_ATOMS: atom_id res chain seq x y z
N MET A 1 -12.95 10.21 -0.11
CA MET A 1 -11.97 9.14 -0.39
C MET A 1 -11.47 8.62 0.94
N LYS A 2 -11.73 7.34 1.22
CA LYS A 2 -11.38 6.72 2.50
C LYS A 2 -9.87 6.46 2.46
N LYS A 3 -9.13 6.90 3.48
CA LYS A 3 -7.74 6.47 3.63
C LYS A 3 -7.79 4.96 3.92
N SER A 4 -7.39 4.15 2.95
CA SER A 4 -7.32 2.70 3.12
C SER A 4 -5.99 2.37 3.80
N TRP A 5 -6.06 1.65 4.91
CA TRP A 5 -4.88 1.08 5.53
C TRP A 5 -4.53 -0.18 4.75
N PHE A 6 -3.32 -0.21 4.19
CA PHE A 6 -2.80 -1.41 3.55
C PHE A 6 -2.15 -2.28 4.62
N LEU A 7 -2.62 -3.52 4.76
CA LEU A 7 -2.09 -4.48 5.72
C LEU A 7 -1.18 -5.47 5.00
N HIS A 8 0.05 -5.59 5.48
CA HIS A 8 0.94 -6.69 5.15
C HIS A 8 0.99 -7.65 6.34
N GLU A 9 0.62 -8.90 6.12
CA GLU A 9 0.62 -9.97 7.13
C GLU A 9 1.79 -10.93 6.89
N GLN A 10 2.17 -11.70 7.92
CA GLN A 10 3.14 -12.80 7.83
C GLN A 10 4.54 -12.40 7.33
N LEU A 11 5.02 -11.21 7.70
CA LEU A 11 6.37 -10.77 7.34
C LEU A 11 7.41 -11.26 8.35
N SER A 12 8.60 -11.59 7.84
CA SER A 12 9.81 -11.75 8.65
C SER A 12 10.25 -10.42 9.27
N GLU A 13 11.01 -10.45 10.36
CA GLU A 13 11.51 -9.24 11.02
C GLU A 13 12.37 -8.37 10.09
N ALA A 14 13.21 -9.02 9.27
CA ALA A 14 14.08 -8.34 8.31
C ALA A 14 13.25 -7.65 7.22
N GLU A 15 12.29 -8.38 6.63
CA GLU A 15 11.39 -7.86 5.60
C GLU A 15 10.53 -6.72 6.15
N ALA A 16 10.02 -6.87 7.37
CA ALA A 16 9.22 -5.88 8.04
C ALA A 16 10.00 -4.56 8.24
N THR A 17 11.26 -4.67 8.68
CA THR A 17 12.10 -3.49 8.93
C THR A 17 12.45 -2.78 7.62
N GLU A 18 12.79 -3.54 6.58
CA GLU A 18 13.03 -2.97 5.25
C GLU A 18 11.78 -2.26 4.68
N LEU A 19 10.60 -2.87 4.84
CA LEU A 19 9.32 -2.29 4.41
C LEU A 19 9.02 -0.96 5.11
N VAL A 20 9.22 -0.90 6.43
CA VAL A 20 9.05 0.32 7.22
C VAL A 20 9.97 1.42 6.71
N GLU A 21 11.25 1.12 6.44
CA GLU A 21 12.21 2.10 5.92
C GLU A 21 11.82 2.61 4.53
N ARG A 22 11.44 1.72 3.61
CA ARG A 22 10.97 2.08 2.26
C ARG A 22 9.76 3.01 2.32
N TYR A 23 8.78 2.69 3.15
CA TYR A 23 7.58 3.52 3.27
C TYR A 23 7.82 4.84 4.01
N ARG A 24 8.69 4.87 5.02
CA ARG A 24 9.12 6.13 5.64
C ARG A 24 9.84 7.04 4.67
N LYS A 25 10.69 6.49 3.80
CA LYS A 25 11.35 7.25 2.73
C LYS A 25 10.34 7.88 1.76
N ASN A 26 9.21 7.22 1.53
CA ASN A 26 8.10 7.72 0.72
C ASN A 26 7.14 8.65 1.50
N ASN A 27 7.47 9.04 2.73
CA ASN A 27 6.62 9.85 3.63
C ASN A 27 5.23 9.23 3.92
N CYS A 28 5.12 7.91 3.88
CA CYS A 28 3.90 7.20 4.27
C CYS A 28 3.89 6.95 5.79
N VAL A 29 2.70 6.96 6.41
CA VAL A 29 2.55 6.58 7.82
C VAL A 29 2.55 5.07 7.91
N VAL A 30 3.36 4.52 8.81
CA VAL A 30 3.52 3.07 8.99
C VAL A 30 3.37 2.73 10.46
N GLU A 31 2.56 1.71 10.75
CA GLU A 31 2.45 1.06 12.05
C GLU A 31 3.00 -0.36 11.93
N LYS A 32 3.95 -0.72 12.80
CA LYS A 32 4.49 -2.07 12.94
C LYS A 32 3.88 -2.69 14.19
N SER A 33 3.12 -3.78 14.04
CA SER A 33 2.54 -4.55 15.13
C SER A 33 3.01 -6.00 15.09
N LEU A 34 3.17 -6.62 16.25
CA LEU A 34 3.44 -8.05 16.34
C LEU A 34 2.12 -8.81 16.13
N SER A 35 2.12 -9.84 15.29
CA SER A 35 0.93 -10.65 15.06
C SER A 35 0.58 -11.48 16.30
N ARG A 36 -0.66 -11.99 16.33
CA ARG A 36 -1.21 -12.79 17.44
C ARG A 36 -0.45 -14.11 17.67
N ASP A 37 0.20 -14.60 16.63
CA ASP A 37 0.99 -15.84 16.66
C ASP A 37 2.42 -15.62 17.20
N PHE A 38 2.79 -14.38 17.56
CA PHE A 38 4.11 -13.96 18.07
C PHE A 38 5.33 -14.29 17.19
N ALA A 39 5.14 -15.02 16.09
CA ALA A 39 6.18 -15.39 15.13
C ALA A 39 6.26 -14.43 13.93
N SER A 40 5.16 -13.75 13.64
CA SER A 40 5.00 -12.95 12.42
C SER A 40 4.84 -11.46 12.74
N TRP A 41 5.37 -10.61 11.87
CA TRP A 41 5.14 -9.17 11.93
C TRP A 41 4.00 -8.76 11.00
N GLU A 42 3.17 -7.85 11.48
CA GLU A 42 2.13 -7.18 10.71
C GLU A 42 2.52 -5.72 10.52
N ILE A 43 2.38 -5.22 9.29
CA ILE A 43 2.64 -3.82 8.97
C ILE A 43 1.38 -3.20 8.38
N ARG A 44 0.91 -2.12 9.00
CA ARG A 44 -0.16 -1.30 8.46
C ARG A 44 0.41 -0.02 7.90
N VAL A 45 0.09 0.27 6.65
CA VAL A 45 0.62 1.42 5.93
C VAL A 45 -0.53 2.29 5.45
N LEU A 46 -0.46 3.56 5.80
CA LEU A 46 -1.38 4.58 5.30
C LEU A 46 -0.85 5.07 3.96
N LEU A 47 -1.42 4.55 2.88
CA LEU A 47 -1.09 5.02 1.54
C LEU A 47 -1.86 6.32 1.26
N PRO A 48 -1.17 7.39 0.81
CA PRO A 48 -1.85 8.58 0.33
C PRO A 48 -2.51 8.24 -1.01
N GLU A 49 -3.83 8.01 -0.99
CA GLU A 49 -4.57 7.88 -2.23
C GLU A 49 -4.66 9.21 -2.97
N SER A 50 -4.39 9.19 -4.28
CA SER A 50 -4.59 10.35 -5.13
C SER A 50 -6.07 10.74 -5.12
N LYS A 51 -6.35 12.03 -4.88
CA LYS A 51 -7.72 12.56 -4.93
C LYS A 51 -8.37 12.46 -6.32
N LYS A 52 -7.54 12.28 -7.35
CA LYS A 52 -7.96 12.19 -8.73
C LYS A 52 -7.75 10.74 -9.19
N PRO A 53 -8.75 10.12 -9.85
CA PRO A 53 -8.50 8.84 -10.50
C PRO A 53 -7.31 9.00 -11.44
N PRO A 54 -6.45 7.97 -11.57
CA PRO A 54 -5.39 7.99 -12.57
C PRO A 54 -6.03 8.24 -13.94
N ARG A 55 -5.37 9.06 -14.75
CA ARG A 55 -5.82 9.33 -16.12
C ARG A 55 -5.94 8.00 -16.84
N ILE A 56 -7.15 7.67 -17.29
CA ILE A 56 -7.39 6.44 -18.06
C ILE A 56 -6.45 6.43 -19.25
N ASP A 57 -5.64 5.38 -19.36
CA ASP A 57 -4.81 5.15 -20.54
C ASP A 57 -5.71 4.74 -21.71
N ARG A 58 -5.69 5.54 -22.77
CA ARG A 58 -6.53 5.33 -23.97
C ARG A 58 -5.76 4.66 -25.10
N THR A 59 -4.51 4.25 -24.87
CA THR A 59 -3.61 3.72 -25.91
C THR A 59 -4.22 2.52 -26.64
N TYR A 60 -4.96 1.66 -25.94
CA TYR A 60 -5.58 0.46 -26.51
C TYR A 60 -7.12 0.50 -26.51
N ILE A 61 -7.74 1.68 -26.31
CA ILE A 61 -9.20 1.82 -26.27
C ILE A 61 -9.74 2.13 -27.68
N GLN A 62 -10.48 1.17 -28.24
CA GLN A 62 -11.16 1.33 -29.52
C GLN A 62 -12.19 2.46 -29.47
N LYS A 63 -12.36 3.18 -30.60
CA LYS A 63 -13.29 4.33 -30.66
C LYS A 63 -14.72 3.97 -30.28
N MET A 64 -15.16 2.75 -30.60
CA MET A 64 -16.50 2.22 -30.29
C MET A 64 -16.75 1.91 -28.81
N TRP A 65 -15.71 1.96 -27.97
CA TRP A 65 -15.80 1.72 -26.52
C TRP A 65 -15.60 3.01 -25.71
N ARG A 66 -15.77 4.17 -26.35
CA ARG A 66 -15.71 5.49 -25.72
C ARG A 66 -17.14 6.00 -25.49
N ASP A 67 -17.87 5.36 -24.59
CA ASP A 67 -19.12 5.91 -24.03
C ASP A 67 -18.81 6.66 -22.72
#